data_AF-A0A4Y7T9R0-F1
#
_entry.id   AF-A0A4Y7T9R0-F1
#
_cell.length_a   1.000
_cell.length_b   1.000
_cell.length_c   1.000
_cell.angle_alpha   90.00
_cell.angle_beta   90.00
_cell.angle_gamma   90.00
#
_symmetry.space_group_name_H-M   'P 1'
#
loop_
_entity.id
_entity.type
_entity.pdbx_description
1 polymer ?
#
loop_
_entity_poly.entity_id
_entity_poly.type
_entity_poly.pdbx_seq_one_letter_code
_entity_poly.pdbx_strand_id
1 'polypeptide(L)'
;MGGSAFRSMLGEAAFPRLPPTVYEALKARLLPRISELYTYVSVPKEAPEKGDYGDLDILVAEPRFQLSHSTEVPGLLGGEAEGPDGLSSAHVLVKRTLQAKHVIPWHGNRTSNYAVPVQMGEWEAFGFGQLEMERRSDTPGSEIFYQVDINVCADKEEWSRIAFFHSYGDLGMMLGLVARNIGLRLGETGLKYLPTTSKSKYTLYRTSSQSITHRPGPHHLGFALLPKNATPTIYYQLPIAGKPPLVLSSSFDEILPFLGLSKDVYDSGFKSKEDIFRWVASQRFFSPRMFRSSGPGITKVNQDRKMYAQFVAWVEQHRQGLEKSGISPGDNDRRASPAPAPSSVIDDKQEGACQKSEARTDTVISALIAEEALIYFNKKYELEARVTAQANRERVRKTFCGHNVRDWMGLGDHWRGVKLVMDEIRKRMGGEVGVLRFLDEIQVQGIPGEAEESLKEIVVRVRDELGIAQSLQSRPPDDAASSGKDSTQPQEG
;
A
#
# COMPACT_ATOMS: atom_id res chain seq x y z
N MET A 1 19.57 3.11 9.55
CA MET A 1 20.05 2.64 10.86
C MET A 1 19.54 1.22 10.99
N GLY A 2 20.43 0.28 10.72
CA GLY A 2 20.23 -1.17 10.78
C GLY A 2 21.35 -1.77 11.64
N GLY A 3 21.29 -3.06 12.00
CA GLY A 3 22.26 -3.67 12.92
C GLY A 3 21.88 -3.61 14.41
N SER A 4 20.59 -3.55 14.75
CA SER A 4 20.12 -3.43 16.14
C SER A 4 19.48 -4.69 16.72
N ALA A 5 19.37 -5.77 15.94
CA ALA A 5 18.54 -6.92 16.30
C ALA A 5 19.03 -7.61 17.59
N PHE A 6 20.34 -7.64 17.81
CA PHE A 6 20.97 -8.34 18.93
C PHE A 6 21.35 -7.42 20.11
N ARG A 7 20.96 -6.13 20.11
CA ARG A 7 21.39 -5.16 21.13
C ARG A 7 21.12 -5.60 22.56
N SER A 8 19.96 -6.21 22.81
CA SER A 8 19.59 -6.70 24.14
C SER A 8 20.36 -7.95 24.57
N MET A 9 20.83 -8.75 23.61
CA MET A 9 21.48 -10.04 23.86
C MET A 9 23.01 -9.91 23.96
N LEU A 10 23.63 -9.13 23.07
CA LEU A 10 25.09 -9.08 22.91
C LEU A 10 25.66 -7.66 23.10
N GLY A 11 24.80 -6.66 23.29
CA GLY A 11 25.21 -5.26 23.38
C GLY A 11 25.43 -4.61 22.01
N GLU A 12 25.39 -3.27 21.97
CA GLU A 12 25.56 -2.49 20.74
C GLU A 12 27.02 -2.50 20.24
N ALA A 13 28.01 -2.55 21.14
CA ALA A 13 29.43 -2.56 20.79
C ALA A 13 29.84 -3.80 19.98
N ALA A 14 29.13 -4.93 20.16
CA ALA A 14 29.41 -6.18 19.47
C ALA A 14 29.12 -6.13 17.96
N PHE A 15 28.43 -5.09 17.45
CA PHE A 15 28.08 -4.94 16.04
C PHE A 15 28.65 -3.64 15.47
N PRO A 16 29.95 -3.62 15.13
CA PRO A 16 30.60 -2.42 14.62
C PRO A 16 30.06 -2.04 13.23
N ARG A 17 30.08 -0.74 12.92
CA ARG A 17 29.82 -0.24 11.57
C ARG A 17 30.91 -0.74 10.62
N LEU A 18 30.49 -1.24 9.46
CA LEU A 18 31.34 -1.90 8.48
C LEU A 18 31.84 -0.89 7.43
N PRO A 19 33.17 -0.77 7.23
CA PRO A 19 33.72 -0.05 6.09
C PRO A 19 33.29 -0.69 4.76
N PRO A 20 33.23 0.08 3.65
CA PRO A 20 32.74 -0.44 2.36
C PRO A 20 33.48 -1.69 1.87
N THR A 21 34.82 -1.74 1.95
CA THR A 21 35.60 -2.90 1.48
C THR A 21 35.34 -4.16 2.32
N VAL A 22 35.19 -4.01 3.64
CA VAL A 22 34.82 -5.10 4.55
C VAL A 22 33.40 -5.59 4.24
N TYR A 23 32.47 -4.67 3.99
CA TYR A 23 31.09 -5.01 3.62
C TYR A 23 31.01 -5.76 2.27
N GLU A 24 31.75 -5.30 1.25
CA GLU A 24 31.84 -6.00 -0.05
C GLU A 24 32.46 -7.40 0.11
N ALA A 25 33.51 -7.54 0.92
CA ALA A 25 34.12 -8.83 1.21
C ALA A 25 33.14 -9.79 1.92
N LEU A 26 32.36 -9.28 2.87
CA LEU A 26 31.31 -10.04 3.56
C LEU A 26 30.24 -10.51 2.56
N LYS A 27 29.77 -9.64 1.66
CA LYS A 27 28.83 -10.00 0.58
C LYS A 27 29.39 -11.10 -0.31
N ALA A 28 30.61 -10.92 -0.81
CA ALA A 28 31.28 -11.89 -1.68
C ALA A 28 31.49 -13.25 -1.00
N ARG A 29 31.69 -13.27 0.32
CA ARG A 29 31.83 -14.50 1.12
C ARG A 29 30.49 -15.21 1.33
N LEU A 30 29.41 -14.49 1.61
CA LEU A 30 28.15 -15.07 2.06
C LEU A 30 27.16 -15.38 0.94
N LEU A 31 27.10 -14.56 -0.12
CA LEU A 31 26.11 -14.75 -1.19
C LEU A 31 26.23 -16.11 -1.92
N PRO A 32 27.43 -16.61 -2.28
CA PRO A 32 27.55 -17.92 -2.91
C PRO A 32 27.03 -19.06 -2.01
N ARG A 33 27.30 -18.99 -0.70
CA ARG A 33 26.86 -20.01 0.27
C ARG A 33 25.34 -20.03 0.41
N ILE A 34 24.70 -18.86 0.46
CA ILE A 34 23.23 -18.77 0.53
C ILE A 34 22.57 -19.21 -0.79
N SER A 35 23.26 -19.03 -1.93
CA SER A 35 22.79 -19.48 -3.25
C SER A 35 22.76 -21.00 -3.39
N GLU A 36 23.42 -21.75 -2.50
CA GLU A 36 23.25 -23.20 -2.39
C GLU A 36 21.88 -23.57 -1.80
N LEU A 37 21.28 -22.68 -0.99
CA LEU A 37 20.01 -22.92 -0.30
C LEU A 37 18.78 -22.41 -1.06
N TYR A 38 18.93 -21.34 -1.84
CA TYR A 38 17.82 -20.66 -2.51
C TYR A 38 18.12 -20.42 -3.99
N THR A 39 17.08 -20.41 -4.81
CA THR A 39 17.20 -20.16 -6.26
C THR A 39 17.48 -18.69 -6.53
N TYR A 40 16.75 -17.79 -5.86
CA TYR A 40 16.95 -16.34 -5.96
C TYR A 40 17.62 -15.81 -4.70
N VAL A 41 18.72 -15.09 -4.87
CA VAL A 41 19.48 -14.46 -3.79
C VAL A 41 19.98 -13.11 -4.28
N SER A 42 19.74 -12.05 -3.50
CA SER A 42 20.27 -10.72 -3.79
C SER A 42 20.40 -9.87 -2.55
N VAL A 43 21.24 -8.85 -2.64
CA VAL A 43 21.26 -7.71 -1.72
C VAL A 43 20.61 -6.52 -2.43
N PRO A 44 19.68 -5.79 -1.81
CA PRO A 44 19.18 -4.53 -2.37
C PRO A 44 20.34 -3.57 -2.64
N LYS A 45 20.34 -2.91 -3.80
CA LYS A 45 21.45 -2.05 -4.22
C LYS A 45 21.64 -0.93 -3.22
N GLU A 46 22.87 -0.67 -2.82
CA GLU A 46 23.18 0.31 -1.79
C GLU A 46 23.05 1.75 -2.35
N ALA A 47 22.66 2.69 -1.49
CA ALA A 47 22.69 4.09 -1.89
C ALA A 47 24.15 4.53 -2.14
N PRO A 48 24.43 5.25 -3.23
CA PRO A 48 25.77 5.75 -3.51
C PRO A 48 26.25 6.67 -2.38
N GLU A 49 27.57 6.72 -2.22
CA GLU A 49 28.27 7.55 -1.22
C GLU A 49 27.99 7.16 0.25
N LYS A 50 27.47 5.94 0.50
CA LYS A 50 27.31 5.42 1.87
C LYS A 50 28.69 5.04 2.44
N GLY A 51 29.10 5.75 3.49
CA GLY A 51 30.43 5.60 4.10
C GLY A 51 30.59 4.38 5.01
N ASP A 52 29.50 3.82 5.53
CA ASP A 52 29.53 2.63 6.38
C ASP A 52 28.19 1.86 6.37
N TYR A 53 28.21 0.60 6.81
CA TYR A 53 27.07 -0.32 6.85
C TYR A 53 26.86 -0.89 8.26
N GLY A 54 25.65 -1.29 8.62
CA GLY A 54 25.37 -1.87 9.96
C GLY A 54 25.09 -3.35 9.92
N ASP A 55 24.43 -3.74 8.85
CA ASP A 55 23.89 -5.04 8.57
C ASP A 55 24.06 -5.37 7.08
N LEU A 56 23.95 -6.65 6.78
CA LEU A 56 23.85 -7.18 5.43
C LEU A 56 22.46 -7.79 5.23
N ASP A 57 21.60 -7.08 4.51
CA ASP A 57 20.27 -7.56 4.10
C ASP A 57 20.37 -8.48 2.87
N ILE A 58 20.00 -9.74 3.02
CA ILE A 58 19.93 -10.71 1.93
C ILE A 58 18.47 -11.10 1.73
N LEU A 59 17.96 -10.85 0.52
CA LEU A 59 16.66 -11.29 0.07
C LEU A 59 16.79 -12.65 -0.61
N VAL A 60 15.93 -13.60 -0.22
CA VAL A 60 15.92 -14.95 -0.80
C VAL A 60 14.51 -15.38 -1.19
N ALA A 61 14.40 -16.20 -2.23
CA ALA A 61 13.14 -16.86 -2.63
C ALA A 61 13.41 -18.22 -3.26
N GLU A 62 12.38 -19.07 -3.27
CA GLU A 62 12.40 -20.43 -3.81
C GLU A 62 13.52 -21.30 -3.22
N PRO A 63 13.30 -21.92 -2.05
CA PRO A 63 14.25 -22.88 -1.48
C PRO A 63 14.58 -23.99 -2.50
N ARG A 64 15.88 -24.25 -2.70
CA ARG A 64 16.36 -25.31 -3.62
C ARG A 64 16.15 -26.71 -3.07
N PHE A 65 16.04 -26.83 -1.76
CA PHE A 65 15.71 -28.08 -1.11
C PHE A 65 14.19 -28.19 -1.06
N GLN A 66 13.63 -29.23 -1.70
CA GLN A 66 12.32 -29.71 -1.28
C GLN A 66 12.48 -30.05 0.21
N LEU A 67 11.77 -29.34 1.09
CA LEU A 67 11.36 -29.88 2.38
C LEU A 67 10.39 -31.03 2.08
N SER A 68 10.89 -32.09 1.43
CA SER A 68 10.12 -33.25 1.07
C SER A 68 9.67 -33.87 2.38
N HIS A 69 8.36 -33.93 2.59
CA HIS A 69 7.74 -34.94 3.43
C HIS A 69 8.17 -36.32 2.94
N SER A 70 9.30 -36.82 3.43
CA SER A 70 9.68 -38.23 3.35
C SER A 70 10.92 -38.47 4.21
N THR A 71 10.70 -39.18 5.34
CA THR A 71 11.47 -40.38 5.76
C THR A 71 12.94 -40.40 5.29
N GLU A 72 13.98 -40.35 6.13
CA GLU A 72 14.26 -41.22 7.27
C GLU A 72 15.23 -40.51 8.23
N VAL A 73 14.71 -39.91 9.30
CA VAL A 73 15.46 -39.78 10.55
C VAL A 73 14.61 -40.51 11.59
N PRO A 74 15.05 -41.65 12.16
CA PRO A 74 14.27 -42.35 13.17
C PRO A 74 14.15 -41.44 14.40
N GLY A 75 13.02 -40.75 14.57
CA GLY A 75 12.77 -40.00 15.80
C GLY A 75 11.69 -38.92 15.82
N LEU A 76 11.22 -38.35 14.69
CA LEU A 76 10.23 -37.26 14.76
C LEU A 76 9.04 -37.50 13.82
N LEU A 77 7.95 -37.98 14.40
CA LEU A 77 6.64 -38.05 13.77
C LEU A 77 5.92 -36.69 13.88
N GLY A 78 5.47 -36.19 12.74
CA GLY A 78 4.21 -35.43 12.62
C GLY A 78 4.00 -34.26 13.58
N GLY A 79 4.81 -33.23 13.45
CA GLY A 79 4.62 -31.92 14.05
C GLY A 79 5.66 -30.98 13.47
N GLU A 80 5.42 -29.67 13.50
CA GLU A 80 6.47 -28.69 13.25
C GLU A 80 7.66 -29.02 14.15
N ALA A 81 8.67 -29.66 13.55
CA ALA A 81 9.79 -30.24 14.26
C ALA A 81 10.73 -29.12 14.71
N GLU A 82 10.36 -28.42 15.78
CA GLU A 82 11.29 -27.65 16.58
C GLU A 82 12.42 -28.60 17.01
N GLY A 83 13.66 -28.29 16.62
CA GLY A 83 14.82 -28.99 17.17
C GLY A 83 14.88 -28.83 18.70
N PRO A 84 15.82 -29.49 19.39
CA PRO A 84 15.99 -29.34 20.85
C PRO A 84 16.19 -27.88 21.31
N ASP A 85 16.53 -26.97 20.40
CA ASP A 85 16.71 -25.54 20.62
C ASP A 85 15.50 -24.66 20.20
N GLY A 86 14.34 -25.25 19.85
CA GLY A 86 13.16 -24.49 19.38
C GLY A 86 13.27 -23.95 17.95
N LEU A 87 14.32 -24.34 17.20
CA LEU A 87 14.66 -23.76 15.90
C LEU A 87 14.17 -24.64 14.75
N SER A 88 13.54 -24.05 13.72
CA SER A 88 13.10 -24.82 12.53
C SER A 88 14.28 -25.31 11.69
N SER A 89 14.08 -26.41 10.95
CA SER A 89 15.10 -27.02 10.08
C SER A 89 15.73 -26.03 9.08
N ALA A 90 14.92 -25.12 8.53
CA ALA A 90 15.40 -24.07 7.63
C ALA A 90 16.38 -23.11 8.32
N HIS A 91 16.04 -22.63 9.53
CA HIS A 91 16.91 -21.74 10.29
C HIS A 91 18.21 -22.44 10.74
N VAL A 92 18.15 -23.73 11.11
CA VAL A 92 19.34 -24.53 11.42
C VAL A 92 20.28 -24.58 10.22
N LEU A 93 19.74 -24.82 9.02
CA LEU A 93 20.51 -24.88 7.79
C LEU A 93 21.15 -23.52 7.46
N VAL A 94 20.37 -22.43 7.49
CA VAL A 94 20.88 -21.08 7.25
C VAL A 94 21.94 -20.69 8.28
N LYS A 95 21.70 -20.93 9.58
CA LYS A 95 22.67 -20.66 10.66
C LYS A 95 24.00 -21.39 10.40
N ARG A 96 23.93 -22.67 10.01
CA ARG A 96 25.11 -23.48 9.68
C ARG A 96 25.85 -22.96 8.45
N THR A 97 25.12 -22.65 7.38
CA THR A 97 25.68 -22.13 6.12
C THR A 97 26.38 -20.77 6.31
N LEU A 98 25.78 -19.89 7.12
CA LEU A 98 26.37 -18.60 7.48
C LEU A 98 27.49 -18.72 8.51
N GLN A 99 27.64 -19.89 9.17
CA GLN A 99 28.50 -20.07 10.35
C GLN A 99 28.16 -19.08 11.46
N ALA A 100 26.87 -18.76 11.60
CA ALA A 100 26.38 -17.82 12.60
C ALA A 100 26.39 -18.44 13.99
N LYS A 101 26.83 -17.67 14.99
CA LYS A 101 26.85 -18.09 16.40
C LYS A 101 25.47 -17.92 17.03
N HIS A 102 24.80 -16.82 16.72
CA HIS A 102 23.47 -16.48 17.22
C HIS A 102 22.47 -16.29 16.09
N VAL A 103 21.20 -16.55 16.38
CA VAL A 103 20.06 -16.34 15.48
C VAL A 103 18.88 -15.82 16.29
N ILE A 104 18.16 -14.84 15.75
CA ILE A 104 16.83 -14.44 16.19
C ILE A 104 15.88 -14.87 15.06
N PRO A 105 15.24 -16.04 15.20
CA PRO A 105 14.40 -16.59 14.15
C PRO A 105 13.06 -15.88 14.08
N TRP A 106 12.52 -15.77 12.87
CA TRP A 106 11.15 -15.36 12.63
C TRP A 106 10.50 -16.33 11.65
N HIS A 107 9.29 -16.77 11.97
CA HIS A 107 8.53 -17.69 11.12
C HIS A 107 7.87 -16.94 9.94
N GLY A 108 7.70 -17.66 8.82
CA GLY A 108 7.05 -17.16 7.60
C GLY A 108 7.91 -16.17 6.80
N ASN A 109 7.25 -15.31 6.02
CA ASN A 109 7.90 -14.30 5.15
C ASN A 109 8.38 -13.09 5.95
N ARG A 110 9.24 -13.34 6.95
CA ARG A 110 9.80 -12.30 7.82
C ARG A 110 11.31 -12.39 7.81
N THR A 111 11.95 -11.28 8.14
CA THR A 111 13.40 -11.19 8.26
C THR A 111 13.86 -11.88 9.53
N SER A 112 14.72 -12.89 9.38
CA SER A 112 15.45 -13.50 10.49
C SER A 112 16.84 -12.89 10.59
N ASN A 113 17.32 -12.64 11.81
CA ASN A 113 18.60 -11.98 12.04
C ASN A 113 19.64 -13.00 12.51
N TYR A 114 20.86 -12.90 11.99
CA TYR A 114 21.98 -13.81 12.30
C TYR A 114 23.21 -13.01 12.72
N ALA A 115 23.89 -13.46 13.76
CA ALA A 115 25.17 -12.90 14.19
C ALA A 115 26.31 -13.81 13.71
N VAL A 116 27.04 -13.34 12.70
CA VAL A 116 28.19 -14.05 12.12
C VAL A 116 29.47 -13.52 12.76
N PRO A 117 30.26 -14.35 13.45
CA PRO A 117 31.46 -13.88 14.15
C PRO A 117 32.50 -13.34 13.16
N VAL A 118 33.10 -12.20 13.49
CA VAL A 118 34.29 -11.69 12.79
C VAL A 118 35.50 -12.46 13.32
N GLN A 119 36.29 -13.07 12.44
CA GLN A 119 37.52 -13.76 12.84
C GLN A 119 38.60 -12.75 13.25
N MET A 120 39.48 -13.12 14.18
CA MET A 120 40.56 -12.23 14.63
C MET A 120 41.48 -11.88 13.45
N GLY A 121 41.61 -10.57 13.16
CA GLY A 121 42.42 -10.06 12.07
C GLY A 121 41.76 -10.19 10.68
N GLU A 122 40.47 -10.54 10.60
CA GLU A 122 39.73 -10.62 9.33
C GLU A 122 39.78 -9.28 8.57
N TRP A 123 39.80 -8.16 9.29
CA TRP A 123 39.78 -6.83 8.68
C TRP A 123 41.17 -6.32 8.25
N GLU A 124 42.24 -6.97 8.72
CA GLU A 124 43.63 -6.62 8.38
C GLU A 124 43.87 -6.72 6.86
N ALA A 125 43.33 -7.78 6.24
CA ALA A 125 43.42 -8.00 4.80
C ALA A 125 42.79 -6.87 3.95
N PHE A 126 41.96 -6.03 4.57
CA PHE A 126 41.28 -4.91 3.92
C PHE A 126 41.79 -3.53 4.39
N GLY A 127 42.87 -3.50 5.20
CA GLY A 127 43.46 -2.28 5.73
C GLY A 127 42.75 -1.71 6.97
N PHE A 128 41.93 -2.51 7.65
CA PHE A 128 41.10 -2.08 8.79
C PHE A 128 41.38 -2.87 10.09
N GLY A 129 42.52 -3.55 10.21
CA GLY A 129 42.80 -4.36 11.41
C GLY A 129 43.01 -3.54 12.68
N GLN A 130 43.55 -2.32 12.60
CA GLN A 130 43.60 -1.40 13.76
C GLN A 130 42.19 -1.05 14.24
N LEU A 131 41.28 -0.75 13.31
CA LEU A 131 39.88 -0.46 13.63
C LEU A 131 39.19 -1.70 14.23
N GLU A 132 39.46 -2.90 13.70
CA GLU A 132 38.95 -4.14 14.28
C GLU A 132 39.39 -4.32 15.74
N MET A 133 40.68 -4.13 16.02
CA MET A 133 41.21 -4.24 17.38
C MET A 133 40.60 -3.22 18.33
N GLU A 134 40.41 -1.97 17.90
CA GLU A 134 39.72 -0.93 18.68
C GLU A 134 38.27 -1.35 19.01
N ARG A 135 37.54 -1.88 18.03
CA ARG A 135 36.16 -2.36 18.27
C ARG A 135 36.12 -3.55 19.22
N ARG A 136 37.10 -4.45 19.15
CA ARG A 136 37.23 -5.58 20.08
C ARG A 136 37.60 -5.14 21.49
N SER A 137 38.43 -4.11 21.66
CA SER A 137 38.75 -3.59 22.99
C SER A 137 37.56 -2.92 23.66
N ASP A 138 36.69 -2.29 22.87
CA ASP A 138 35.47 -1.65 23.36
C ASP A 138 34.34 -2.65 23.68
N THR A 139 34.47 -3.90 23.22
CA THR A 139 33.44 -4.92 23.35
C THR A 139 33.73 -5.88 24.50
N PRO A 140 32.80 -6.07 25.47
CA PRO A 140 32.94 -7.06 26.51
C PRO A 140 33.17 -8.47 25.93
N GLY A 141 34.27 -9.12 26.33
CA GLY A 141 34.64 -10.45 25.80
C GLY A 141 35.36 -10.42 24.43
N SER A 142 35.56 -9.24 23.84
CA SER A 142 36.32 -9.02 22.59
C SER A 142 35.82 -9.79 21.36
N GLU A 143 34.59 -10.29 21.41
CA GLU A 143 33.89 -10.89 20.27
C GLU A 143 32.99 -9.85 19.59
N ILE A 144 33.22 -9.64 18.30
CA ILE A 144 32.41 -8.78 17.45
C ILE A 144 31.79 -9.59 16.31
N PHE A 145 30.66 -9.13 15.78
CA PHE A 145 29.84 -9.86 14.83
C PHE A 145 29.41 -8.95 13.67
N TYR A 146 29.24 -9.58 12.51
CA TYR A 146 28.41 -9.05 11.43
C TYR A 146 26.95 -9.38 11.73
N GLN A 147 26.04 -8.40 11.63
CA GLN A 147 24.62 -8.70 11.55
C GLN A 147 24.26 -9.02 10.08
N VAL A 148 23.65 -10.19 9.87
CA VAL A 148 23.17 -10.64 8.56
C VAL A 148 21.67 -10.92 8.66
N ASP A 149 20.89 -10.24 7.85
CA ASP A 149 19.44 -10.26 7.88
C ASP A 149 18.95 -11.03 6.65
N ILE A 150 18.27 -12.17 6.86
CA ILE A 150 17.74 -13.00 5.79
C ILE A 150 16.23 -12.78 5.69
N ASN A 151 15.77 -12.16 4.61
CA ASN A 151 14.35 -11.97 4.33
C ASN A 151 13.89 -13.00 3.28
N VAL A 152 13.04 -13.92 3.73
CA VAL A 152 12.47 -14.97 2.87
C VAL A 152 11.19 -14.46 2.22
N CYS A 153 11.22 -14.32 0.90
CA CYS A 153 10.08 -13.90 0.09
C CYS A 153 9.25 -15.11 -0.37
N ALA A 154 7.95 -14.92 -0.58
CA ALA A 154 7.02 -15.97 -1.02
C ALA A 154 7.44 -16.59 -2.36
N ASP A 155 7.79 -15.72 -3.31
CA ASP A 155 8.00 -16.04 -4.71
C ASP A 155 9.01 -15.05 -5.33
N LYS A 156 9.35 -15.30 -6.60
CA LYS A 156 10.24 -14.46 -7.39
C LYS A 156 9.72 -13.03 -7.51
N GLU A 157 8.41 -12.87 -7.65
CA GLU A 157 7.75 -11.58 -7.86
C GLU A 157 7.85 -10.68 -6.62
N GLU A 158 7.64 -11.25 -5.43
CA GLU A 158 7.87 -10.58 -4.15
C GLU A 158 9.35 -10.25 -3.95
N TRP A 159 10.24 -11.20 -4.21
CA TRP A 159 11.68 -10.98 -4.13
C TRP A 159 12.13 -9.82 -5.02
N SER A 160 11.72 -9.81 -6.29
CA SER A 160 12.08 -8.76 -7.25
C SER A 160 11.52 -7.40 -6.83
N ARG A 161 10.31 -7.38 -6.25
CA ARG A 161 9.62 -6.16 -5.83
C ARG A 161 10.26 -5.55 -4.57
N ILE A 162 10.59 -6.38 -3.58
CA ILE A 162 11.28 -5.96 -2.36
C ILE A 162 12.71 -5.52 -2.72
N ALA A 163 13.42 -6.27 -3.57
CA ALA A 163 14.75 -5.89 -4.05
C ALA A 163 14.72 -4.51 -4.71
N PHE A 164 13.74 -4.24 -5.57
CA PHE A 164 13.55 -2.92 -6.16
C PHE A 164 13.26 -1.84 -5.09
N PHE A 165 12.27 -2.06 -4.24
CA PHE A 165 11.74 -1.03 -3.37
C PHE A 165 12.71 -0.60 -2.26
N HIS A 166 13.52 -1.53 -1.77
CA HIS A 166 14.53 -1.28 -0.72
C HIS A 166 15.91 -0.91 -1.27
N SER A 167 16.10 -0.94 -2.59
CA SER A 167 17.34 -0.45 -3.21
C SER A 167 17.45 1.08 -3.10
N TYR A 168 18.69 1.56 -3.03
CA TYR A 168 19.05 2.98 -3.02
C TYR A 168 18.47 3.79 -1.85
N GLY A 169 18.18 3.14 -0.71
CA GLY A 169 17.74 3.81 0.51
C GLY A 169 16.31 4.34 0.40
N ASP A 170 16.15 5.67 0.32
CA ASP A 170 14.83 6.32 0.35
C ASP A 170 14.11 6.32 -1.03
N LEU A 171 14.66 5.65 -2.05
CA LEU A 171 14.12 5.64 -3.41
C LEU A 171 12.65 5.21 -3.48
N GLY A 172 12.32 4.02 -2.96
CA GLY A 172 10.95 3.51 -2.96
C GLY A 172 9.97 4.45 -2.27
N MET A 173 10.40 5.10 -1.18
CA MET A 173 9.60 6.09 -0.48
C MET A 173 9.37 7.35 -1.34
N MET A 174 10.41 7.88 -1.99
CA MET A 174 10.28 9.05 -2.87
C MET A 174 9.29 8.79 -4.00
N LEU A 175 9.38 7.63 -4.65
CA LEU A 175 8.43 7.20 -5.69
C LEU A 175 7.00 7.09 -5.12
N GLY A 176 6.87 6.55 -3.90
CA GLY A 176 5.60 6.44 -3.17
C GLY A 176 4.92 7.79 -2.91
N LEU A 177 5.70 8.81 -2.57
CA LEU A 177 5.21 10.16 -2.32
C LEU A 177 4.71 10.84 -3.61
N VAL A 178 5.42 10.68 -4.73
CA VAL A 178 4.95 11.18 -6.03
C VAL A 178 3.64 10.51 -6.42
N ALA A 179 3.56 9.18 -6.32
CA ALA A 179 2.36 8.42 -6.64
C ALA A 179 1.13 8.82 -5.78
N ARG A 180 1.36 9.19 -4.51
CA ARG A 180 0.29 9.63 -3.61
C ARG A 180 -0.47 10.86 -4.11
N ASN A 181 0.23 11.77 -4.77
CA ASN A 181 -0.36 13.05 -5.19
C ASN A 181 -1.28 12.90 -6.41
N ILE A 182 -1.13 11.82 -7.16
CA ILE A 182 -1.99 11.47 -8.31
C ILE A 182 -3.08 10.45 -7.94
N GLY A 183 -3.40 10.30 -6.65
CA GLY A 183 -4.45 9.39 -6.18
C GLY A 183 -4.08 7.91 -6.16
N LEU A 184 -2.79 7.59 -6.29
CA LEU A 184 -2.27 6.23 -6.25
C LEU A 184 -1.49 5.97 -4.96
N ARG A 185 -1.16 4.71 -4.67
CA ARG A 185 -0.26 4.33 -3.59
C ARG A 185 0.74 3.33 -4.12
N LEU A 186 2.00 3.71 -4.17
CA LEU A 186 3.10 2.78 -4.45
C LEU A 186 3.79 2.40 -3.13
N GLY A 187 4.08 1.11 -2.97
CA GLY A 187 4.80 0.58 -1.82
C GLY A 187 5.43 -0.78 -2.12
N GLU A 188 5.92 -1.46 -1.09
CA GLU A 188 6.52 -2.81 -1.16
C GLU A 188 5.58 -3.88 -1.73
N THR A 189 4.27 -3.62 -1.79
CA THR A 189 3.24 -4.52 -2.35
C THR A 189 2.77 -4.10 -3.74
N GLY A 190 3.46 -3.13 -4.37
CA GLY A 190 3.15 -2.64 -5.71
C GLY A 190 2.31 -1.36 -5.71
N LEU A 191 1.73 -1.08 -6.86
CA LEU A 191 0.91 0.10 -7.12
C LEU A 191 -0.57 -0.20 -6.88
N LYS A 192 -1.24 0.67 -6.14
CA LYS A 192 -2.64 0.54 -5.74
C LYS A 192 -3.40 1.81 -6.06
N TYR A 193 -4.64 1.67 -6.50
CA TYR A 193 -5.61 2.76 -6.60
C TYR A 193 -6.21 3.01 -5.21
N LEU A 194 -6.22 4.29 -4.79
CA LEU A 194 -6.87 4.70 -3.56
C LEU A 194 -8.22 5.35 -3.87
N PRO A 195 -9.34 4.71 -3.49
CA PRO A 195 -10.63 5.37 -3.52
C PRO A 195 -10.61 6.57 -2.57
N THR A 196 -10.79 7.78 -3.08
CA THR A 196 -10.83 8.99 -2.26
C THR A 196 -12.13 9.03 -1.45
N THR A 197 -12.03 9.42 -0.18
CA THR A 197 -13.18 9.53 0.75
C THR A 197 -13.92 10.86 0.61
N SER A 198 -13.36 11.82 -0.12
CA SER A 198 -14.01 13.11 -0.29
C SER A 198 -15.22 12.95 -1.18
N LYS A 199 -16.39 13.39 -0.69
CA LYS A 199 -17.66 13.55 -1.44
C LYS A 199 -17.56 14.60 -2.55
N SER A 200 -16.37 14.80 -3.11
CA SER A 200 -16.14 15.77 -4.15
C SER A 200 -16.72 15.20 -5.45
N LYS A 201 -17.90 15.69 -5.82
CA LYS A 201 -18.48 15.46 -7.15
C LYS A 201 -17.59 16.18 -8.16
N TYR A 202 -16.93 15.44 -9.06
CA TYR A 202 -16.26 16.03 -10.21
C TYR A 202 -16.99 15.62 -11.48
N THR A 203 -17.23 16.60 -12.35
CA THR A 203 -17.73 16.37 -13.70
C THR A 203 -16.52 16.38 -14.63
N LEU A 204 -16.14 15.21 -15.15
CA LEU A 204 -15.10 15.10 -16.16
C LEU A 204 -15.73 15.14 -17.55
N TYR A 205 -15.21 15.98 -18.43
CA TYR A 205 -15.68 16.08 -19.81
C TYR A 205 -14.85 15.12 -20.68
N ARG A 206 -15.49 14.11 -21.26
CA ARG A 206 -14.88 13.26 -22.29
C ARG A 206 -15.23 13.84 -23.66
N THR A 207 -14.24 14.16 -24.48
CA THR A 207 -14.47 14.31 -25.93
C THR A 207 -14.67 12.93 -26.53
N SER A 208 -15.72 12.79 -27.35
CA SER A 208 -15.96 11.60 -28.14
C SER A 208 -14.71 11.27 -28.96
N SER A 209 -14.17 10.09 -28.70
CA SER A 209 -13.06 9.49 -29.43
C SER A 209 -13.43 9.33 -30.90
N GLN A 210 -12.62 9.89 -31.81
CA GLN A 210 -12.45 9.23 -33.10
C GLN A 210 -11.82 7.85 -32.84
N SER A 211 -12.34 6.84 -33.53
CA SER A 211 -11.96 5.44 -33.38
C SER A 211 -10.45 5.23 -33.49
N ILE A 212 -9.81 4.76 -32.43
CA ILE A 212 -8.47 4.19 -32.53
C ILE A 212 -8.63 2.67 -32.58
N THR A 213 -8.84 2.16 -33.80
CA THR A 213 -8.63 0.75 -34.14
C THR A 213 -7.14 0.54 -34.39
N HIS A 214 -6.31 0.59 -33.35
CA HIS A 214 -4.96 0.02 -33.32
C HIS A 214 -4.36 0.17 -31.91
N ARG A 215 -3.58 -0.80 -31.44
CA ARG A 215 -2.81 -0.70 -30.18
C ARG A 215 -2.01 0.61 -30.17
N PRO A 216 -2.24 1.57 -29.25
CA PRO A 216 -1.41 2.75 -29.16
C PRO A 216 -0.08 2.39 -28.48
N GLY A 217 1.03 2.81 -29.06
CA GLY A 217 2.35 2.77 -28.41
C GLY A 217 2.45 3.78 -27.26
N PRO A 218 3.55 3.75 -26.48
CA PRO A 218 3.65 4.39 -25.16
C PRO A 218 3.78 5.92 -25.15
N HIS A 219 3.51 6.61 -26.27
CA HIS A 219 3.70 8.06 -26.35
C HIS A 219 2.45 8.75 -26.93
N HIS A 220 1.92 9.70 -26.14
CA HIS A 220 0.96 10.75 -26.49
C HIS A 220 -0.54 10.41 -26.42
N LEU A 221 -1.09 10.42 -25.20
CA LEU A 221 -2.41 11.02 -24.96
C LEU A 221 -2.18 12.45 -24.45
N GLY A 222 -2.17 13.41 -25.37
CA GLY A 222 -2.09 14.83 -25.03
C GLY A 222 -3.40 15.31 -24.43
N PHE A 223 -3.39 15.77 -23.18
CA PHE A 223 -4.54 16.38 -22.53
C PHE A 223 -4.71 17.83 -23.03
N ALA A 224 -5.65 18.05 -23.95
CA ALA A 224 -6.09 19.40 -24.30
C ALA A 224 -7.16 19.88 -23.30
N LEU A 225 -7.00 21.07 -22.74
CA LEU A 225 -8.04 21.76 -21.97
C LEU A 225 -9.25 22.01 -22.90
N LEU A 226 -10.42 21.50 -22.53
CA LEU A 226 -11.61 21.48 -23.39
C LEU A 226 -12.40 22.82 -23.40
N PRO A 227 -13.10 23.12 -24.52
CA PRO A 227 -13.89 24.34 -24.70
C PRO A 227 -15.15 24.39 -23.81
N LYS A 228 -15.61 25.62 -23.52
CA LYS A 228 -16.66 25.97 -22.54
C LYS A 228 -18.07 25.36 -22.75
N ASN A 229 -18.31 24.64 -23.85
CA ASN A 229 -19.67 24.25 -24.28
C ASN A 229 -19.89 22.74 -24.49
N ALA A 230 -19.05 21.86 -23.92
CA ALA A 230 -19.24 20.41 -24.03
C ALA A 230 -20.28 19.87 -23.02
N THR A 231 -21.15 18.95 -23.46
CA THR A 231 -22.14 18.29 -22.59
C THR A 231 -21.46 17.41 -21.53
N PRO A 232 -21.84 17.52 -20.24
CA PRO A 232 -21.17 16.82 -19.15
C PRO A 232 -21.50 15.32 -19.16
N THR A 233 -20.47 14.46 -19.25
CA THR A 233 -20.60 13.07 -18.80
C THR A 233 -20.25 13.04 -17.33
N ILE A 234 -21.25 12.97 -16.46
CA ILE A 234 -21.04 12.91 -15.00
C ILE A 234 -20.52 11.51 -14.66
N TYR A 235 -19.24 11.40 -14.31
CA TYR A 235 -18.72 10.18 -13.70
C TYR A 235 -18.97 10.27 -12.19
N TYR A 236 -19.87 9.44 -11.69
CA TYR A 236 -20.00 9.25 -10.26
C TYR A 236 -18.72 8.60 -9.75
N GLN A 237 -17.82 9.41 -9.20
CA GLN A 237 -16.74 8.93 -8.37
C GLN A 237 -17.38 8.39 -7.10
N LEU A 238 -17.68 7.09 -7.10
CA LEU A 238 -18.32 6.45 -5.96
C LEU A 238 -17.24 6.27 -4.88
N PRO A 239 -17.40 6.92 -3.70
CA PRO A 239 -16.44 6.76 -2.62
C PRO A 239 -16.56 5.33 -2.11
N ILE A 240 -15.53 4.52 -2.38
CA ILE A 240 -15.36 3.22 -1.73
C ILE A 240 -14.73 3.47 -0.34
N ALA A 241 -15.37 4.32 0.46
CA ALA A 241 -14.88 4.71 1.77
C ALA A 241 -14.79 3.47 2.67
N GLY A 242 -13.62 3.21 3.24
CA GLY A 242 -13.40 2.10 4.18
C GLY A 242 -13.18 0.72 3.56
N LYS A 243 -12.97 0.60 2.25
CA LYS A 243 -12.58 -0.66 1.60
C LYS A 243 -11.09 -0.72 1.28
N PRO A 244 -10.51 -1.94 1.16
CA PRO A 244 -9.11 -2.10 0.82
C PRO A 244 -8.79 -1.47 -0.54
N PRO A 245 -7.61 -0.84 -0.68
CA PRO A 245 -7.13 -0.32 -1.96
C PRO A 245 -7.18 -1.39 -3.06
N LEU A 246 -7.49 -0.98 -4.29
CA LEU A 246 -7.48 -1.88 -5.45
C LEU A 246 -6.04 -2.00 -5.95
N VAL A 247 -5.49 -3.22 -6.01
CA VAL A 247 -4.16 -3.47 -6.57
C VAL A 247 -4.21 -3.25 -8.08
N LEU A 248 -3.35 -2.38 -8.59
CA LEU A 248 -3.19 -2.13 -10.02
C LEU A 248 -2.18 -3.09 -10.62
N SER A 249 -0.97 -3.12 -10.07
CA SER A 249 0.07 -4.07 -10.45
C SER A 249 1.04 -4.29 -9.28
N SER A 250 1.65 -5.47 -9.22
CA SER A 250 2.76 -5.83 -8.34
C SER A 250 4.11 -5.87 -9.06
N SER A 251 4.14 -5.70 -10.39
CA SER A 251 5.35 -5.77 -11.20
C SER A 251 5.92 -4.39 -11.49
N PHE A 252 7.17 -4.14 -11.10
CA PHE A 252 7.85 -2.90 -11.45
C PHE A 252 8.15 -2.78 -12.95
N ASP A 253 8.15 -3.90 -13.70
CA ASP A 253 8.25 -3.88 -15.17
C ASP A 253 7.02 -3.22 -15.82
N GLU A 254 5.84 -3.29 -15.17
CA GLU A 254 4.62 -2.63 -15.65
C GLU A 254 4.43 -1.24 -15.04
N ILE A 255 4.82 -1.07 -13.77
CA ILE A 255 4.64 0.17 -13.02
C ILE A 255 5.57 1.28 -13.53
N LEU A 256 6.85 0.99 -13.77
CA LEU A 256 7.82 2.02 -14.16
C LEU A 256 7.47 2.66 -15.51
N PRO A 257 7.10 1.91 -16.57
CA PRO A 257 6.63 2.52 -17.82
C PRO A 257 5.43 3.44 -17.64
N PHE A 258 4.44 3.05 -16.81
CA PHE A 258 3.28 3.91 -16.53
C PHE A 258 3.69 5.24 -15.88
N LEU A 259 4.67 5.20 -14.97
CA LEU A 259 5.24 6.37 -14.31
C LEU A 259 6.20 7.16 -15.21
N GLY A 260 6.49 6.69 -16.43
CA GLY A 260 7.45 7.30 -17.34
C GLY A 260 8.91 7.09 -16.95
N LEU A 261 9.20 6.07 -16.15
CA LEU A 261 10.55 5.77 -15.66
C LEU A 261 11.21 4.64 -16.45
N SER A 262 12.48 4.83 -16.81
CA SER A 262 13.28 3.79 -17.45
C SER A 262 13.80 2.79 -16.41
N LYS A 263 13.42 1.52 -16.56
CA LYS A 263 13.98 0.43 -15.77
C LYS A 263 15.45 0.16 -16.10
N ASP A 264 15.86 0.33 -17.36
CA ASP A 264 17.26 0.14 -17.77
C ASP A 264 18.21 1.10 -17.05
N VAL A 265 17.78 2.34 -16.80
CA VAL A 265 18.55 3.31 -16.00
C VAL A 265 18.71 2.81 -14.55
N TYR A 266 17.63 2.30 -13.96
CA TYR A 266 17.68 1.71 -12.62
C TYR A 266 18.58 0.45 -12.57
N ASP A 267 18.50 -0.40 -13.60
CA ASP A 267 19.26 -1.66 -13.68
C ASP A 267 20.76 -1.39 -13.87
N SER A 268 21.12 -0.40 -14.69
CA SER A 268 22.51 0.09 -14.88
C SER A 268 23.10 0.66 -13.59
N GLY A 269 22.24 1.17 -12.71
CA GLY A 269 22.57 1.70 -11.40
C GLY A 269 23.04 3.15 -11.39
N PHE A 270 22.94 3.78 -10.22
CA PHE A 270 23.23 5.19 -10.00
C PHE A 270 24.63 5.40 -9.44
N LYS A 271 25.34 6.43 -9.93
CA LYS A 271 26.70 6.75 -9.48
C LYS A 271 26.70 7.72 -8.30
N SER A 272 25.66 8.56 -8.20
CA SER A 272 25.51 9.57 -7.16
C SER A 272 24.08 9.65 -6.65
N LYS A 273 23.88 10.25 -5.47
CA LYS A 273 22.52 10.53 -4.98
C LYS A 273 21.75 11.45 -5.92
N GLU A 274 22.47 12.35 -6.58
CA GLU A 274 21.86 13.28 -7.52
C GLU A 274 21.30 12.58 -8.77
N ASP A 275 21.95 11.51 -9.24
CA ASP A 275 21.41 10.71 -10.36
C ASP A 275 20.06 10.06 -9.99
N ILE A 276 19.93 9.62 -8.74
CA ILE A 276 18.68 9.09 -8.20
C ILE A 276 17.61 10.20 -8.19
N PHE A 277 17.98 11.39 -7.72
CA PHE A 277 17.06 12.54 -7.65
C PHE A 277 16.57 12.95 -9.03
N ARG A 278 17.46 13.03 -10.03
CA ARG A 278 17.11 13.31 -11.42
C ARG A 278 16.18 12.24 -11.99
N TRP A 279 16.46 10.96 -11.72
CA TRP A 279 15.61 9.87 -12.18
C TRP A 279 14.20 9.94 -11.56
N VAL A 280 14.09 10.15 -10.25
CA VAL A 280 12.78 10.37 -9.59
C VAL A 280 12.07 11.60 -10.16
N ALA A 281 12.78 12.70 -10.37
CA ALA A 281 12.21 13.93 -10.93
C ALA A 281 11.80 13.81 -12.41
N SER A 282 12.31 12.80 -13.11
CA SER A 282 11.93 12.50 -14.51
C SER A 282 10.58 11.79 -14.64
N GLN A 283 9.94 11.42 -13.53
CA GLN A 283 8.60 10.82 -13.55
C GLN A 283 7.60 11.70 -14.32
N ARG A 284 6.75 11.06 -15.12
CA ARG A 284 5.73 11.73 -15.95
C ARG A 284 4.83 12.69 -15.17
N PHE A 285 4.60 12.39 -13.89
CA PHE A 285 3.70 13.12 -13.01
C PHE A 285 4.43 13.89 -11.90
N PHE A 286 5.72 14.11 -12.06
CA PHE A 286 6.50 14.85 -11.07
C PHE A 286 6.06 16.31 -11.03
N SER A 287 5.80 16.81 -9.81
CA SER A 287 5.52 18.22 -9.57
C SER A 287 6.43 18.74 -8.45
N PRO A 288 7.36 19.68 -8.75
CA PRO A 288 8.27 20.25 -7.77
C PRO A 288 7.56 20.92 -6.59
N ARG A 289 6.35 21.47 -6.81
CA ARG A 289 5.56 22.21 -5.80
C ARG A 289 5.14 21.34 -4.61
N MET A 290 5.13 20.03 -4.80
CA MET A 290 4.73 19.06 -3.77
C MET A 290 5.84 18.80 -2.75
N PHE A 291 7.10 19.07 -3.14
CA PHE A 291 8.26 18.90 -2.29
C PHE A 291 8.66 20.27 -1.74
N ARG A 292 8.29 20.51 -0.48
CA ARG A 292 8.58 21.75 0.23
C ARG A 292 9.26 21.44 1.55
N SER A 293 10.17 22.32 1.96
CA SER A 293 10.86 22.26 3.25
C SER A 293 10.11 22.97 4.37
N SER A 294 9.12 23.82 4.04
CA SER A 294 8.30 24.59 5.00
C SER A 294 6.84 24.74 4.55
N GLY A 295 5.92 24.91 5.52
CA GLY A 295 4.49 25.14 5.28
C GLY A 295 3.52 24.17 6.00
N PRO A 296 2.20 24.44 5.97
CA PRO A 296 1.19 23.61 6.63
C PRO A 296 1.15 22.18 6.05
N GLY A 297 1.04 21.17 6.91
CA GLY A 297 0.90 19.76 6.49
C GLY A 297 2.21 18.99 6.26
N ILE A 298 3.37 19.64 6.39
CA ILE A 298 4.67 18.94 6.42
C ILE A 298 4.77 18.17 7.74
N THR A 299 4.60 16.86 7.68
CA THR A 299 4.98 15.99 8.79
C THR A 299 6.50 16.03 8.89
N LYS A 300 7.05 16.31 10.08
CA LYS A 300 8.51 16.21 10.31
C LYS A 300 8.98 14.87 9.76
N VAL A 301 9.74 14.92 8.67
CA VAL A 301 10.48 13.74 8.20
C VAL A 301 11.36 13.36 9.38
N ASN A 302 11.33 12.08 9.76
CA ASN A 302 12.22 11.59 10.80
C ASN A 302 13.66 12.05 10.48
N GLN A 303 14.33 12.70 11.44
CA GLN A 303 15.68 13.25 11.28
C GLN A 303 16.70 12.20 10.80
N ASP A 304 16.39 10.92 11.00
CA ASP A 304 17.19 9.79 10.53
C ASP A 304 17.19 9.59 9.00
N ARG A 305 16.21 10.16 8.26
CA ARG A 305 16.08 10.02 6.79
C ARG A 305 16.78 11.16 6.05
N LYS A 306 18.12 11.09 6.06
CA LYS A 306 18.99 12.11 5.47
C LYS A 306 18.79 12.27 3.95
N MET A 307 18.51 11.19 3.22
CA MET A 307 18.44 11.22 1.76
C MET A 307 17.17 11.93 1.25
N TYR A 308 16.01 11.69 1.84
CA TYR A 308 14.80 12.43 1.46
C TYR A 308 14.91 13.94 1.73
N ALA A 309 15.49 14.33 2.87
CA ALA A 309 15.72 15.74 3.18
C ALA A 309 16.63 16.40 2.12
N GLN A 310 17.68 15.67 1.68
CA GLN A 310 18.54 16.09 0.58
C GLN A 310 17.79 16.20 -0.75
N PHE A 311 16.88 15.26 -1.04
CA PHE A 311 16.04 15.32 -2.23
C PHE A 311 15.15 16.57 -2.23
N VAL A 312 14.47 16.87 -1.13
CA VAL A 312 13.62 18.07 -1.01
C VAL A 312 14.44 19.35 -1.19
N ALA A 313 15.63 19.42 -0.59
CA ALA A 313 16.54 20.55 -0.78
C ALA A 313 17.01 20.68 -2.25
N TRP A 314 17.33 19.56 -2.89
CA TRP A 314 17.71 19.53 -4.31
C TRP A 314 16.57 20.00 -5.22
N VAL A 315 15.32 19.57 -4.96
CA VAL A 315 14.14 20.03 -5.72
C VAL A 315 13.91 21.53 -5.56
N GLU A 316 14.07 22.08 -4.35
CA GLU A 316 13.95 23.52 -4.11
C GLU A 316 14.99 24.31 -4.92
N GLN A 317 16.25 23.86 -4.91
CA GLN A 317 17.34 24.49 -5.65
C GLN A 317 17.12 24.45 -7.18
N HIS A 318 16.50 23.38 -7.69
CA HIS A 318 16.31 23.15 -9.12
C HIS A 318 14.90 23.49 -9.63
N ARG A 319 14.04 24.09 -8.79
CA ARG A 319 12.60 24.31 -9.09
C ARG A 319 12.37 24.97 -10.44
N GLN A 320 13.06 26.09 -10.73
CA GLN A 320 12.87 26.84 -11.98
C GLN A 320 13.22 26.02 -13.23
N GLY A 321 14.21 25.13 -13.14
CA GLY A 321 14.58 24.23 -14.25
C GLY A 321 13.54 23.12 -14.42
N LEU A 322 13.13 22.51 -13.32
CA LEU A 322 12.16 21.42 -13.30
C LEU A 322 10.76 21.86 -13.79
N GLU A 323 10.33 23.07 -13.46
CA GLU A 323 9.07 23.64 -13.93
C GLU A 323 9.09 23.97 -15.43
N LYS A 324 10.25 24.28 -16.00
CA LYS A 324 10.40 24.52 -17.46
C LYS A 324 10.47 23.23 -18.28
N SER A 325 11.00 22.15 -17.71
CA SER A 325 11.06 20.83 -18.35
C SER A 325 9.78 20.01 -18.22
N GLY A 326 8.97 20.28 -17.18
CA GLY A 326 7.64 19.70 -17.03
C GLY A 326 6.68 20.31 -18.05
N ILE A 327 5.91 19.47 -18.75
CA ILE A 327 4.85 19.93 -19.65
C ILE A 327 3.89 20.79 -18.84
N SER A 328 4.00 22.11 -18.99
CA SER A 328 3.01 23.06 -18.49
C SER A 328 1.73 22.88 -19.32
N PRO A 329 0.57 22.52 -18.72
CA PRO A 329 -0.68 22.49 -19.45
C PRO A 329 -1.12 23.93 -19.75
N GLY A 330 -0.74 24.43 -20.92
CA GLY A 330 -1.43 25.53 -21.61
C GLY A 330 -1.14 26.95 -21.14
N ASP A 331 0.04 27.48 -21.49
CA ASP A 331 0.33 28.92 -21.38
C ASP A 331 0.78 29.54 -22.73
N ASN A 332 0.21 29.07 -23.84
CA ASN A 332 0.48 29.62 -25.18
C ASN A 332 -0.53 30.68 -25.68
N ASP A 333 -1.44 31.16 -24.83
CA ASP A 333 -2.46 32.14 -25.23
C ASP A 333 -2.53 33.39 -24.32
N ARG A 334 -1.36 33.91 -23.91
CA ARG A 334 -1.27 35.32 -23.48
C ARG A 334 -0.52 36.14 -24.52
N ARG A 335 -1.28 36.56 -25.52
CA ARG A 335 -0.94 37.69 -26.39
C ARG A 335 -0.50 38.87 -25.52
N ALA A 336 0.61 39.48 -25.91
CA ALA A 336 1.27 40.59 -25.24
C ALA A 336 0.30 41.63 -24.64
N SER A 337 0.56 42.01 -23.39
CA SER A 337 0.15 43.29 -22.81
C SER A 337 1.21 43.76 -21.82
N PRO A 338 1.39 45.08 -21.67
CA PRO A 338 2.69 45.69 -21.42
C PRO A 338 3.11 45.65 -19.94
N ALA A 339 4.40 45.92 -19.73
CA ALA A 339 5.16 45.84 -18.48
C ALA A 339 4.44 46.32 -17.19
N PRO A 340 4.73 45.73 -16.03
CA PRO A 340 4.09 46.11 -14.78
C PRO A 340 4.61 47.45 -14.27
N ALA A 341 3.68 48.35 -13.92
CA ALA A 341 3.95 49.50 -13.06
C ALA A 341 4.17 49.04 -11.60
N PRO A 342 4.94 49.78 -10.79
CA PRO A 342 5.34 49.31 -9.47
C PRO A 342 4.25 49.54 -8.41
N SER A 343 4.21 48.59 -7.48
CA SER A 343 3.69 48.68 -6.09
C SER A 343 2.22 49.05 -5.87
N SER A 344 1.41 48.04 -5.54
CA SER A 344 0.36 48.15 -4.53
C SER A 344 0.02 46.78 -3.93
N VAL A 345 -0.03 46.75 -2.60
CA VAL A 345 -0.56 45.73 -1.67
C VAL A 345 -1.46 44.67 -2.34
N ILE A 346 -1.02 43.40 -2.33
CA ILE A 346 -1.85 42.26 -2.72
C ILE A 346 -2.78 41.94 -1.53
N ASP A 347 -4.08 41.98 -1.79
CA ASP A 347 -5.16 41.74 -0.83
C ASP A 347 -5.24 40.22 -0.50
N ASP A 348 -5.20 39.83 0.78
CA ASP A 348 -5.22 38.43 1.25
C ASP A 348 -6.36 37.57 0.67
N LYS A 349 -7.46 38.21 0.23
CA LYS A 349 -8.61 37.54 -0.40
C LYS A 349 -8.31 37.04 -1.82
N GLN A 350 -7.41 37.68 -2.56
CA GLN A 350 -7.05 37.25 -3.92
C GLN A 350 -6.10 36.05 -3.90
N GLU A 351 -5.15 35.99 -2.96
CA GLU A 351 -4.31 34.81 -2.76
C GLU A 351 -5.14 33.58 -2.39
N GLY A 352 -6.10 33.72 -1.47
CA GLY A 352 -6.98 32.62 -1.07
C GLY A 352 -7.92 32.13 -2.18
N ALA A 353 -8.26 32.97 -3.15
CA ALA A 353 -9.07 32.59 -4.31
C ALA A 353 -8.25 31.86 -5.39
N CYS A 354 -7.04 32.35 -5.68
CA CYS A 354 -6.10 31.72 -6.61
C CYS A 354 -5.68 30.32 -6.13
N GLN A 355 -5.33 30.20 -4.85
CA GLN A 355 -4.99 28.91 -4.23
C GLN A 355 -6.15 27.90 -4.27
N LYS A 356 -7.41 28.36 -4.14
CA LYS A 356 -8.60 27.51 -4.26
C LYS A 356 -8.87 27.05 -5.70
N SER A 357 -8.65 27.90 -6.71
CA SER A 357 -8.81 27.50 -8.11
C SER A 357 -7.72 26.52 -8.57
N GLU A 358 -6.49 26.72 -8.10
CA GLU A 358 -5.36 25.83 -8.39
C GLU A 358 -5.56 24.45 -7.74
N ALA A 359 -5.90 24.42 -6.45
CA ALA A 359 -6.16 23.16 -5.74
C ALA A 359 -7.30 22.32 -6.38
N ARG A 360 -8.31 23.01 -6.93
CA ARG A 360 -9.40 22.36 -7.67
C ARG A 360 -8.90 21.74 -8.98
N THR A 361 -7.97 22.41 -9.66
CA THR A 361 -7.38 21.94 -10.92
C THR A 361 -6.50 20.73 -10.70
N ASP A 362 -5.63 20.76 -9.69
CA ASP A 362 -4.76 19.63 -9.31
C ASP A 362 -5.59 18.38 -8.99
N THR A 363 -6.70 18.55 -8.27
CA THR A 363 -7.55 17.41 -7.92
C THR A 363 -8.20 16.76 -9.14
N VAL A 364 -8.58 17.56 -10.15
CA VAL A 364 -9.15 17.04 -11.41
C VAL A 364 -8.08 16.29 -12.21
N ILE A 365 -6.87 16.83 -12.29
CA ILE A 365 -5.74 16.17 -12.97
C ILE A 365 -5.42 14.83 -12.31
N SER A 366 -5.33 14.79 -10.98
CA SER A 366 -5.10 13.54 -10.24
C SER A 366 -6.20 12.51 -10.49
N ALA A 367 -7.47 12.93 -10.58
CA ALA A 367 -8.58 12.02 -10.89
C ALA A 367 -8.47 11.43 -12.31
N LEU A 368 -8.09 12.24 -13.30
CA LEU A 368 -7.86 11.78 -14.68
C LEU A 368 -6.71 10.78 -14.76
N ILE A 369 -5.60 11.07 -14.07
CA ILE A 369 -4.44 10.16 -14.02
C ILE A 369 -4.81 8.83 -13.35
N ALA A 370 -5.58 8.87 -12.28
CA ALA A 370 -6.01 7.66 -11.60
C ALA A 370 -6.95 6.81 -12.47
N GLU A 371 -7.80 7.44 -13.30
CA GLU A 371 -8.58 6.73 -14.33
C GLU A 371 -7.69 6.14 -15.42
N GLU A 372 -6.72 6.91 -15.91
CA GLU A 372 -5.73 6.41 -16.88
C GLU A 372 -5.01 5.17 -16.35
N ALA A 373 -4.62 5.17 -15.07
CA ALA A 373 -4.02 4.02 -14.41
C ALA A 373 -4.97 2.80 -14.41
N LEU A 374 -6.25 2.99 -14.06
CA LEU A 374 -7.23 1.91 -14.07
C LEU A 374 -7.41 1.29 -15.47
N ILE A 375 -7.31 2.10 -16.52
CA ILE A 375 -7.38 1.62 -17.91
C ILE A 375 -6.08 0.90 -18.28
N TYR A 376 -4.92 1.52 -18.02
CA TYR A 376 -3.60 0.97 -18.35
C TYR A 376 -3.37 -0.40 -17.72
N PHE A 377 -3.74 -0.58 -16.45
CA PHE A 377 -3.60 -1.85 -15.73
C PHE A 377 -4.82 -2.78 -15.87
N ASN A 378 -5.77 -2.48 -16.77
CA ASN A 378 -6.98 -3.27 -17.01
C ASN A 378 -7.81 -3.56 -15.73
N LYS A 379 -7.92 -2.56 -14.86
CA LYS A 379 -8.63 -2.62 -13.56
C LYS A 379 -9.94 -1.82 -13.52
N LYS A 380 -10.29 -1.11 -14.60
CA LYS A 380 -11.50 -0.28 -14.66
C LYS A 380 -12.78 -1.08 -14.41
N TYR A 381 -12.98 -2.21 -15.11
CA TYR A 381 -14.16 -3.05 -14.91
C TYR A 381 -14.23 -3.67 -13.52
N GLU A 382 -13.08 -4.05 -12.94
CA GLU A 382 -13.03 -4.57 -11.57
C GLU A 382 -13.49 -3.51 -10.56
N LEU A 383 -13.05 -2.25 -10.74
CA LEU A 383 -13.49 -1.14 -9.90
C LEU A 383 -14.99 -0.88 -10.06
N GLU A 384 -15.50 -0.81 -11.30
CA GLU A 384 -16.92 -0.59 -11.61
C GLU A 384 -17.80 -1.68 -11.00
N ALA A 385 -17.35 -2.95 -11.03
CA ALA A 385 -18.04 -4.06 -10.37
C ALA A 385 -18.06 -3.91 -8.85
N ARG A 386 -16.92 -3.54 -8.21
CA ARG A 386 -16.85 -3.29 -6.76
C ARG A 386 -17.78 -2.16 -6.33
N VAL A 387 -17.80 -1.09 -7.12
CA VAL A 387 -18.61 0.09 -6.91
C VAL A 387 -20.10 -0.25 -7.02
N THR A 388 -20.51 -0.95 -8.08
CA THR A 388 -21.88 -1.41 -8.26
C THR A 388 -22.32 -2.34 -7.13
N ALA A 389 -21.48 -3.31 -6.75
CA ALA A 389 -21.76 -4.22 -5.64
C ALA A 389 -21.94 -3.47 -4.30
N GLN A 390 -21.17 -2.41 -4.06
CA GLN A 390 -21.33 -1.58 -2.87
C GLN A 390 -22.64 -0.79 -2.90
N ALA A 391 -22.96 -0.10 -4.00
CA ALA A 391 -24.20 0.65 -4.13
C ALA A 391 -25.43 -0.26 -3.90
N ASN A 392 -25.38 -1.48 -4.45
CA ASN A 392 -26.40 -2.49 -4.26
C ASN A 392 -26.54 -2.93 -2.79
N ARG A 393 -25.42 -3.18 -2.09
CA ARG A 393 -25.43 -3.50 -0.65
C ARG A 393 -25.97 -2.35 0.19
N GLU A 394 -25.59 -1.10 -0.12
CA GLU A 394 -26.10 0.07 0.59
C GLU A 394 -27.60 0.25 0.38
N ARG A 395 -28.10 0.02 -0.83
CA ARG A 395 -29.54 0.03 -1.14
C ARG A 395 -30.29 -1.04 -0.35
N VAL A 396 -29.83 -2.30 -0.38
CA VAL A 396 -30.44 -3.37 0.42
C VAL A 396 -30.37 -3.05 1.91
N ARG A 397 -29.25 -2.53 2.42
CA ARG A 397 -29.12 -2.14 3.84
C ARG A 397 -30.04 -0.98 4.21
N LYS A 398 -30.32 -0.05 3.29
CA LYS A 398 -31.22 1.08 3.56
C LYS A 398 -32.69 0.66 3.54
N THR A 399 -33.06 -0.21 2.60
CA THR A 399 -34.47 -0.63 2.40
C THR A 399 -34.83 -1.83 3.28
N PHE A 400 -33.99 -2.85 3.33
CA PHE A 400 -34.23 -4.11 4.04
C PHE A 400 -33.29 -4.28 5.25
N CYS A 401 -33.48 -3.44 6.27
CA CYS A 401 -32.79 -3.56 7.55
C CYS A 401 -33.73 -3.95 8.69
N GLY A 402 -33.17 -4.49 9.77
CA GLY A 402 -33.96 -4.93 10.92
C GLY A 402 -34.81 -3.83 11.55
N HIS A 403 -34.39 -2.56 11.45
CA HIS A 403 -35.21 -1.42 11.90
C HIS A 403 -36.50 -1.32 11.08
N ASN A 404 -36.39 -1.23 9.74
CA ASN A 404 -37.55 -1.16 8.86
C ASN A 404 -38.45 -2.40 8.99
N VAL A 405 -37.86 -3.60 8.99
CA VAL A 405 -38.63 -4.86 9.11
C VAL A 405 -39.37 -4.91 10.45
N ARG A 406 -38.75 -4.47 11.55
CA ARG A 406 -39.41 -4.35 12.86
C ARG A 406 -40.60 -3.39 12.81
N ASP A 407 -40.42 -2.22 12.21
CA ASP A 407 -41.46 -1.20 12.12
C ASP A 407 -42.62 -1.67 11.23
N TRP A 408 -42.31 -2.30 10.09
CA TRP A 408 -43.29 -2.91 9.19
C TRP A 408 -44.11 -4.02 9.84
N MET A 409 -43.52 -4.80 10.73
CA MET A 409 -44.20 -5.88 11.42
C MET A 409 -44.96 -5.44 12.67
N GLY A 410 -44.68 -4.24 13.21
CA GLY A 410 -45.29 -3.74 14.45
C GLY A 410 -44.92 -4.51 15.71
N LEU A 411 -43.74 -5.17 15.77
CA LEU A 411 -43.39 -6.14 16.82
C LEU A 411 -42.68 -5.56 18.06
N GLY A 412 -42.55 -4.24 18.19
CA GLY A 412 -41.80 -3.63 19.30
C GLY A 412 -40.36 -4.18 19.38
N ASP A 413 -39.82 -4.42 20.57
CA ASP A 413 -38.42 -4.86 20.78
C ASP A 413 -38.16 -6.37 20.56
N HIS A 414 -39.02 -7.07 19.83
CA HIS A 414 -38.87 -8.51 19.58
C HIS A 414 -37.85 -8.85 18.48
N TRP A 415 -36.56 -8.61 18.76
CA TRP A 415 -35.46 -8.78 17.80
C TRP A 415 -35.30 -10.21 17.25
N ARG A 416 -35.67 -11.25 18.02
CA ARG A 416 -35.58 -12.66 17.57
C ARG A 416 -36.54 -12.94 16.41
N GLY A 417 -37.77 -12.46 16.48
CA GLY A 417 -38.74 -12.58 15.40
C GLY A 417 -38.33 -11.78 14.16
N VAL A 418 -37.76 -10.58 14.34
CA VAL A 418 -37.18 -9.79 13.24
C VAL A 418 -36.12 -10.59 12.50
N LYS A 419 -35.19 -11.23 13.23
CA LYS A 419 -34.15 -12.06 12.62
C LYS A 419 -34.73 -13.24 11.84
N LEU A 420 -35.68 -13.97 12.42
CA LEU A 420 -36.32 -15.13 11.76
C LEU A 420 -37.00 -14.74 10.45
N VAL A 421 -37.76 -13.64 10.42
CA VAL A 421 -38.41 -13.15 9.21
C VAL A 421 -37.38 -12.74 8.16
N MET A 422 -36.34 -12.01 8.56
CA MET A 422 -35.28 -11.61 7.62
C MET A 422 -34.54 -12.81 7.03
N ASP A 423 -34.22 -13.82 7.84
CA ASP A 423 -33.51 -15.02 7.38
C ASP A 423 -34.39 -15.89 6.47
N GLU A 424 -35.68 -16.01 6.76
CA GLU A 424 -36.64 -16.72 5.91
C GLU A 424 -36.86 -16.00 4.57
N ILE A 425 -36.96 -14.67 4.56
CA ILE A 425 -37.05 -13.90 3.30
C ILE A 425 -35.78 -14.06 2.47
N ARG A 426 -34.60 -13.94 3.08
CA ARG A 426 -33.33 -14.20 2.39
C ARG A 426 -33.30 -15.61 1.82
N LYS A 427 -33.75 -16.62 2.58
CA LYS A 427 -33.81 -18.01 2.11
C LYS A 427 -34.73 -18.15 0.89
N ARG A 428 -35.92 -17.57 0.92
CA ARG A 428 -36.91 -17.63 -0.19
C ARG A 428 -36.46 -16.88 -1.43
N MET A 429 -35.78 -15.75 -1.27
CA MET A 429 -35.34 -14.91 -2.39
C MET A 429 -34.00 -15.34 -2.98
N GLY A 430 -33.21 -16.18 -2.31
CA GLY A 430 -31.88 -16.60 -2.77
C GLY A 430 -30.75 -15.67 -2.28
N GLY A 431 -30.87 -15.20 -1.03
CA GLY A 431 -29.92 -14.33 -0.35
C GLY A 431 -30.13 -12.84 -0.65
N GLU A 432 -29.11 -12.03 -0.35
CA GLU A 432 -29.14 -10.58 -0.61
C GLU A 432 -29.27 -10.24 -2.11
N VAL A 433 -28.72 -11.10 -2.98
CA VAL A 433 -28.81 -10.95 -4.44
C VAL A 433 -30.27 -11.07 -4.90
N GLY A 434 -31.02 -11.97 -4.29
CA GLY A 434 -32.44 -12.15 -4.54
C GLY A 434 -33.30 -10.95 -4.18
N VAL A 435 -33.05 -10.40 -2.98
CA VAL A 435 -33.73 -9.19 -2.48
C VAL A 435 -33.46 -8.00 -3.40
N LEU A 436 -32.20 -7.84 -3.83
CA LEU A 436 -31.84 -6.79 -4.78
C LEU A 436 -32.57 -6.95 -6.12
N ARG A 437 -32.58 -8.16 -6.69
CA ARG A 437 -33.27 -8.43 -7.96
C ARG A 437 -34.75 -8.08 -7.88
N PHE A 438 -35.41 -8.43 -6.78
CA PHE A 438 -36.80 -8.05 -6.52
C PHE A 438 -37.00 -6.54 -6.50
N LEU A 439 -36.10 -5.80 -5.82
CA LEU A 439 -36.14 -4.34 -5.79
C LEU A 439 -35.89 -3.71 -7.17
N ASP A 440 -35.08 -4.33 -8.02
CA ASP A 440 -34.83 -3.87 -9.40
C ASP A 440 -36.03 -4.13 -10.31
N GLU A 441 -36.62 -5.33 -10.25
CA GLU A 441 -37.78 -5.73 -11.06
C GLU A 441 -38.98 -4.81 -10.85
N ILE A 442 -39.29 -4.43 -9.61
CA ILE A 442 -40.41 -3.54 -9.29
C ILE A 442 -40.06 -2.08 -9.63
N GLN A 443 -38.80 -1.67 -9.45
CA GLN A 443 -38.38 -0.30 -9.80
C GLN A 443 -38.51 -0.01 -11.30
N VAL A 444 -38.32 -1.02 -12.16
CA VAL A 444 -38.49 -0.91 -13.63
C VAL A 444 -39.94 -0.60 -14.02
N GLN A 445 -40.92 -0.88 -13.15
CA GLN A 445 -42.34 -0.55 -13.37
C GLN A 445 -42.63 0.96 -13.19
N GLY A 446 -41.65 1.74 -12.72
CA GLY A 446 -41.64 3.20 -12.84
C GLY A 446 -42.37 3.97 -11.75
N ILE A 447 -42.92 3.30 -10.73
CA ILE A 447 -43.65 3.96 -9.63
C ILE A 447 -42.70 4.15 -8.43
N PRO A 448 -42.43 5.41 -8.00
CA PRO A 448 -41.59 5.67 -6.83
C PRO A 448 -42.19 5.07 -5.55
N GLY A 449 -41.39 4.27 -4.82
CA GLY A 449 -41.76 3.71 -3.52
C GLY A 449 -42.50 2.36 -3.56
N GLU A 450 -42.99 1.92 -4.72
CA GLU A 450 -43.73 0.67 -4.88
C GLU A 450 -42.91 -0.58 -4.51
N ALA A 451 -41.60 -0.56 -4.81
CA ALA A 451 -40.69 -1.65 -4.46
C ALA A 451 -40.55 -1.85 -2.95
N GLU A 452 -40.62 -0.79 -2.16
CA GLU A 452 -40.53 -0.86 -0.70
C GLU A 452 -41.84 -1.35 -0.08
N GLU A 453 -42.98 -0.85 -0.55
CA GLU A 453 -44.30 -1.32 -0.10
C GLU A 453 -44.53 -2.80 -0.47
N SER A 454 -44.15 -3.21 -1.68
CA SER A 454 -44.23 -4.62 -2.09
C SER A 454 -43.34 -5.53 -1.23
N LEU A 455 -42.15 -5.05 -0.86
CA LEU A 455 -41.27 -5.80 0.04
C LEU A 455 -41.86 -5.89 1.46
N LYS A 456 -42.49 -4.82 1.94
CA LYS A 456 -43.19 -4.78 3.23
C LYS A 456 -44.37 -5.75 3.27
N GLU A 457 -45.15 -5.88 2.19
CA GLU A 457 -46.21 -6.88 2.09
C GLU A 457 -45.68 -8.31 2.22
N ILE A 458 -44.54 -8.61 1.58
CA ILE A 458 -43.87 -9.92 1.72
C ILE A 458 -43.42 -10.14 3.17
N VAL A 459 -42.85 -9.10 3.81
CA VAL A 459 -42.42 -9.17 5.22
C VAL A 459 -43.59 -9.50 6.15
N VAL A 460 -44.73 -8.82 5.98
CA VAL A 460 -45.95 -9.07 6.77
C VAL A 460 -46.48 -10.48 6.55
N ARG A 461 -46.49 -10.96 5.29
CA ARG A 461 -46.92 -12.32 4.97
C ARG A 461 -46.04 -13.39 5.62
N VAL A 462 -44.71 -13.25 5.52
CA VAL A 462 -43.75 -14.20 6.13
C VAL A 462 -43.87 -14.19 7.65
N ARG A 463 -44.09 -13.04 8.28
CA ARG A 463 -44.36 -12.94 9.72
C ARG A 463 -45.57 -13.78 10.12
N ASP A 464 -46.66 -13.70 9.36
CA ASP A 464 -47.91 -14.38 9.66
C ASP A 464 -47.80 -15.89 9.44
N GLU A 465 -47.12 -16.33 8.37
CA GLU A 465 -46.82 -17.74 8.11
C GLU A 465 -45.93 -18.37 9.19
N LEU A 466 -44.99 -17.61 9.76
CA LEU A 466 -44.15 -18.06 10.86
C LEU A 466 -44.86 -18.03 12.22
N GLY A 467 -46.12 -17.57 12.29
CA GLY A 467 -46.91 -17.53 13.52
C GLY A 467 -46.38 -16.55 14.58
N ILE A 468 -45.49 -15.62 14.19
CA ILE A 468 -44.78 -14.75 15.15
C ILE A 468 -45.75 -13.81 15.87
N ALA A 469 -46.77 -13.31 15.18
CA ALA A 469 -47.80 -12.45 15.76
C ALA A 469 -48.67 -13.17 16.82
N GLN A 470 -48.94 -14.47 16.62
CA GLN A 470 -49.72 -15.29 17.56
C GLN A 470 -48.92 -15.63 18.82
N SER A 471 -47.61 -15.87 18.68
CA SER A 471 -46.71 -16.17 19.81
C SER A 471 -46.54 -15.04 20.85
N LEU A 472 -46.77 -13.79 20.44
CA LEU A 472 -46.71 -12.61 21.31
C LEU A 472 -48.04 -12.36 22.05
N GLN A 473 -49.17 -12.74 21.46
CA GLN A 473 -50.51 -12.62 22.07
C GLN A 473 -50.79 -13.74 23.08
N SER A 474 -50.09 -14.88 22.98
CA SER A 474 -50.24 -16.01 23.91
C SER A 474 -49.33 -15.94 25.15
N ARG A 475 -48.56 -14.86 25.35
CA ARG A 475 -47.79 -14.65 26.59
C ARG A 475 -48.70 -14.05 27.66
N PRO A 476 -48.80 -14.65 28.86
CA PRO A 476 -49.61 -14.08 29.95
C PRO A 476 -49.05 -12.70 30.39
N PRO A 477 -49.87 -11.80 30.96
CA PRO A 477 -49.50 -10.41 31.25
C PRO A 477 -48.52 -10.24 32.42
N ASP A 478 -48.09 -11.30 33.09
CA ASP A 478 -47.29 -11.23 34.30
C ASP A 478 -45.83 -11.57 34.00
N ASP A 479 -45.09 -10.59 33.48
CA ASP A 479 -43.64 -10.45 33.70
C ASP A 479 -43.16 -9.02 33.36
N ALA A 480 -44.03 -8.03 33.56
CA ALA A 480 -43.68 -6.62 33.49
C ALA A 480 -43.13 -6.10 34.84
N ALA A 481 -42.18 -6.80 35.47
CA ALA A 481 -41.40 -6.27 36.59
C ALA A 481 -40.21 -7.17 37.00
N SER A 482 -39.16 -7.29 36.19
CA SER A 482 -37.79 -7.51 36.70
C SER A 482 -36.75 -7.46 35.58
N SER A 483 -35.66 -6.72 35.83
CA SER A 483 -34.45 -6.45 35.02
C SER A 483 -34.46 -5.03 34.43
N GLY A 484 -34.00 -4.00 35.15
CA GLY A 484 -32.78 -3.99 35.96
C GLY A 484 -31.59 -3.93 35.02
N LYS A 485 -31.06 -2.71 34.85
CA LYS A 485 -29.85 -2.39 34.11
C LYS A 485 -28.76 -3.45 34.37
N ASP A 486 -28.25 -4.06 33.31
CA ASP A 486 -26.85 -4.49 33.34
C ASP A 486 -26.17 -4.14 32.03
N SER A 487 -25.33 -3.11 32.14
CA SER A 487 -24.37 -2.69 31.15
C SER A 487 -23.14 -3.58 31.29
N THR A 488 -22.99 -4.56 30.41
CA THR A 488 -21.73 -5.29 30.28
C THR A 488 -21.34 -5.33 28.81
N GLN A 489 -20.33 -4.53 28.47
CA GLN A 489 -19.56 -4.66 27.24
C GLN A 489 -18.88 -6.05 27.21
N PRO A 490 -18.82 -6.75 26.07
CA PRO A 490 -17.84 -7.81 25.92
C PRO A 490 -16.47 -7.17 25.63
N GLN A 491 -15.51 -7.43 26.52
CA GLN A 491 -14.09 -7.38 26.18
C GLN A 491 -13.83 -8.47 25.14
N GLU A 492 -13.27 -8.08 23.99
CA GLU A 492 -12.62 -9.01 23.07
C GLU A 492 -11.31 -9.49 23.69
N GLY A 493 -11.19 -10.82 23.80
CA GLY A 493 -9.93 -11.55 23.87
C GLY A 493 -9.62 -12.16 22.52
#